data_AF-A0A918RG33-F1
#
_entry.id   AF-A0A918RG33-F1
#
_cell.length_a   1.000
_cell.length_b   1.000
_cell.length_c   1.000
_cell.angle_alpha   90.00
_cell.angle_beta   90.00
_cell.angle_gamma   90.00
#
_symmetry.space_group_name_H-M   'P 1'
#
loop_
_entity.id
_entity.type
_entity.pdbx_description
1 polymer ?
#
loop_
_entity_poly.entity_id
_entity_poly.type
_entity_poly.pdbx_seq_one_letter_code
_entity_poly.pdbx_strand_id
1 'polypeptide(L)'
;MQAKTQHAFEQEMALARQAYLAQQYDVSFARLERAHILGQRYFFPHLITHAWMFRVGMRTRRWREVIGQTLRLVAVVPGFLFGWVPIGNTGGANVSALRPMPIPEDLKAVVPSQNARPEYRARVLVWLLIGLVLLIALTRIV
;
A
#
# COMPACT_ATOMS: atom_id res chain seq x y z
N MET A 1 -9.21 2.74 9.27
CA MET A 1 -8.51 3.95 8.79
C MET A 1 -9.12 5.14 9.50
N GLN A 2 -8.36 6.16 9.91
CA GLN A 2 -8.95 7.36 10.50
C GLN A 2 -9.71 8.15 9.44
N ALA A 3 -10.81 8.81 9.80
CA ALA A 3 -11.69 9.51 8.86
C ALA A 3 -10.95 10.56 8.01
N LYS A 4 -10.07 11.36 8.62
CA LYS A 4 -9.27 12.37 7.91
C LYS A 4 -8.31 11.74 6.90
N THR A 5 -7.62 10.67 7.27
CA THR A 5 -6.73 9.93 6.36
C THR A 5 -7.53 9.32 5.21
N GLN A 6 -8.69 8.72 5.52
CA GLN A 6 -9.55 8.09 4.52
C GLN A 6 -10.04 9.11 3.49
N HIS A 7 -10.52 10.27 3.95
CA HIS A 7 -10.97 11.33 3.06
C HIS A 7 -9.84 11.82 2.14
N ALA A 8 -8.65 12.09 2.70
CA ALA A 8 -7.49 12.49 1.91
C ALA A 8 -7.07 11.41 0.89
N PHE A 9 -7.13 10.13 1.28
CA PHE A 9 -6.83 9.02 0.39
C PHE A 9 -7.81 8.94 -0.78
N GLU A 10 -9.11 9.04 -0.49
CA GLU A 10 -10.17 9.03 -1.50
C GLU A 10 -10.03 10.22 -2.47
N GLN A 11 -9.67 11.40 -1.96
CA GLN A 11 -9.37 12.58 -2.78
C GLN A 11 -8.19 12.34 -3.73
N GLU A 12 -7.04 11.86 -3.23
CA GLU A 12 -5.87 11.59 -4.09
C GLU A 12 -6.17 10.48 -5.12
N MET A 13 -6.93 9.45 -4.74
CA MET A 13 -7.37 8.41 -5.68
C MET A 13 -8.33 8.96 -6.74
N ALA A 14 -9.23 9.88 -6.39
CA ALA A 14 -10.13 10.52 -7.34
C ALA A 14 -9.35 11.39 -8.34
N LEU A 15 -8.42 12.22 -7.85
CA LEU A 15 -7.53 13.04 -8.70
C LEU A 15 -6.65 12.17 -9.60
N ALA A 16 -6.10 11.06 -9.08
CA ALA A 16 -5.34 10.11 -9.87
C ALA A 16 -6.16 9.52 -11.02
N ARG A 17 -7.41 9.12 -10.77
CA ARG A 17 -8.32 8.56 -11.77
C ARG A 17 -8.72 9.60 -12.82
N GLN A 18 -9.02 10.83 -12.41
CA GLN A 18 -9.32 11.93 -13.33
C GLN A 18 -8.14 12.20 -14.26
N ALA A 19 -6.92 12.32 -13.72
CA ALA A 19 -5.71 12.51 -14.52
C ALA A 19 -5.44 11.32 -15.46
N TYR A 20 -5.69 10.09 -15.01
CA TYR A 20 -5.57 8.89 -15.84
C TYR A 20 -6.52 8.94 -17.05
N LEU A 21 -7.79 9.30 -16.82
CA LEU A 21 -8.80 9.42 -17.88
C LEU A 21 -8.45 10.55 -18.87
N ALA A 22 -7.88 11.64 -18.37
CA ALA A 22 -7.35 12.73 -19.18
C ALA A 22 -6.00 12.41 -19.86
N GLN A 23 -5.50 11.17 -19.73
CA GLN A 23 -4.21 10.70 -20.25
C GLN A 23 -2.98 11.45 -19.72
N GLN A 24 -3.12 12.18 -18.61
CA GLN A 24 -2.05 12.86 -17.90
C GLN A 24 -1.37 11.89 -16.93
N TYR A 25 -0.66 10.90 -17.47
CA TYR A 25 -0.18 9.76 -16.68
C TYR A 25 0.84 10.13 -15.60
N ASP A 26 1.68 11.13 -15.82
CA ASP A 26 2.65 11.58 -14.80
C ASP A 26 1.95 12.27 -13.63
N VAL A 27 0.92 13.07 -13.92
CA VAL A 27 0.06 13.67 -12.89
C VAL A 27 -0.70 12.58 -12.13
N SER A 28 -1.26 11.61 -12.86
CA SER A 28 -1.92 10.45 -12.26
C SER A 28 -0.99 9.69 -11.32
N PHE A 29 0.25 9.43 -11.75
CA PHE A 29 1.23 8.72 -10.94
C PHE A 29 1.62 9.51 -9.68
N ALA A 30 1.87 10.81 -9.79
CA ALA A 30 2.17 11.67 -8.63
C ALA A 30 1.03 11.69 -7.59
N ARG A 31 -0.23 11.64 -8.04
CA ARG A 31 -1.40 11.49 -7.17
C ARG A 31 -1.46 10.11 -6.50
N LEU A 32 -1.10 9.06 -7.24
CA LEU A 32 -0.99 7.70 -6.67
C LEU A 32 0.13 7.60 -5.63
N GLU A 33 1.26 8.28 -5.81
CA GLU A 33 2.33 8.30 -4.80
C GLU A 33 1.85 8.87 -3.46
N ARG A 34 1.02 9.92 -3.52
CA ARG A 34 0.41 10.52 -2.32
C ARG A 34 -0.64 9.61 -1.70
N ALA A 35 -1.52 9.00 -2.52
CA ALA A 35 -2.47 7.99 -2.07
C ALA A 35 -1.75 6.79 -1.43
N HIS A 36 -0.60 6.38 -1.95
CA HIS A 36 0.21 5.30 -1.39
C HIS A 36 0.64 5.65 0.04
N ILE A 37 1.23 6.82 0.25
CA ILE A 37 1.69 7.26 1.58
C ILE A 37 0.54 7.24 2.60
N LEU A 38 -0.65 7.70 2.20
CA LEU A 38 -1.86 7.71 3.04
C LEU A 38 -2.39 6.29 3.32
N GLY A 39 -2.35 5.42 2.32
CA GLY A 39 -2.89 4.06 2.36
C GLY A 39 -1.93 3.02 2.92
N GLN A 40 -0.66 3.33 3.11
CA GLN A 40 0.45 2.37 3.28
C GLN A 40 0.26 1.34 4.40
N ARG A 41 -0.48 1.68 5.45
CA ARG A 41 -0.73 0.81 6.61
C ARG A 41 -2.01 -0.01 6.54
N TYR A 42 -2.84 0.27 5.55
CA TYR A 42 -4.15 -0.33 5.38
C TYR A 42 -4.10 -1.25 4.16
N PHE A 43 -4.42 -2.52 4.35
CA PHE A 43 -4.28 -3.56 3.33
C PHE A 43 -4.92 -3.16 2.00
N PHE A 44 -6.21 -2.85 2.00
CA PHE A 44 -6.94 -2.53 0.77
C PHE A 44 -6.50 -1.20 0.14
N PRO A 45 -6.39 -0.07 0.87
CA PRO A 45 -5.82 1.16 0.33
C PRO A 45 -4.43 0.98 -0.31
N HIS A 46 -3.54 0.24 0.34
CA HIS A 46 -2.20 -0.02 -0.21
C HIS A 46 -2.26 -0.89 -1.48
N LEU A 47 -3.04 -1.98 -1.44
CA LEU A 47 -3.22 -2.89 -2.58
C LEU A 47 -3.80 -2.17 -3.80
N ILE A 48 -4.86 -1.38 -3.62
CA ILE A 48 -5.53 -0.70 -4.72
C ILE A 48 -4.63 0.36 -5.35
N THR A 49 -3.82 1.06 -4.54
CA THR A 49 -2.87 2.04 -5.08
C THR A 49 -1.80 1.35 -5.94
N HIS A 50 -1.23 0.23 -5.50
CA HIS A 50 -0.29 -0.56 -6.31
C HIS A 50 -0.93 -1.08 -7.60
N ALA A 51 -2.19 -1.54 -7.55
CA ALA A 51 -2.91 -1.96 -8.75
C ALA A 51 -3.12 -0.80 -9.76
N TRP A 52 -3.36 0.42 -9.27
CA TRP A 52 -3.45 1.60 -10.13
C TRP A 52 -2.08 2.04 -10.67
N MET A 53 -1.01 2.00 -9.86
CA MET A 53 0.35 2.26 -10.34
C MET A 53 0.75 1.27 -11.43
N PHE A 54 0.43 -0.02 -11.25
CA PHE A 54 0.59 -1.05 -12.27
C PHE A 54 -0.17 -0.70 -13.56
N ARG A 55 -1.43 -0.27 -13.43
CA ARG A 55 -2.25 0.16 -14.57
C ARG A 55 -1.64 1.33 -15.33
N VAL A 56 -1.07 2.33 -14.62
CA VAL A 56 -0.33 3.44 -15.25
C VAL A 56 0.92 2.92 -15.96
N GLY A 57 1.69 2.04 -15.33
CA GLY A 57 2.88 1.41 -15.92
C GLY A 57 2.57 0.66 -17.21
N MET A 58 1.51 -0.14 -17.22
CA MET A 58 1.01 -0.85 -18.41
C MET A 58 0.60 0.13 -19.51
N ARG A 59 -0.16 1.18 -19.16
CA ARG A 59 -0.68 2.14 -20.14
C ARG A 59 0.43 2.97 -20.79
N THR A 60 1.47 3.28 -20.03
CA THR A 60 2.65 4.07 -20.47
C THR A 60 3.79 3.19 -21.01
N ARG A 61 3.64 1.85 -21.03
CA ARG A 61 4.68 0.87 -21.40
C ARG A 61 5.98 1.02 -20.59
N ARG A 62 5.89 1.50 -19.34
CA ARG A 62 7.03 1.61 -18.43
C ARG A 62 7.28 0.25 -17.78
N TRP A 63 7.98 -0.65 -18.47
CA TRP A 63 8.16 -2.05 -18.03
C TRP A 63 8.81 -2.20 -16.66
N ARG A 64 9.76 -1.32 -16.30
CA ARG A 64 10.34 -1.30 -14.95
C ARG A 64 9.26 -1.09 -13.89
N GLU A 65 8.28 -0.23 -14.17
CA GLU A 65 7.14 0.00 -13.30
C GLU A 65 6.23 -1.22 -13.21
N VAL A 66 5.91 -1.83 -14.35
CA VAL A 66 5.08 -3.05 -14.41
C VAL A 66 5.68 -4.16 -13.53
N ILE A 67 6.97 -4.47 -13.70
CA ILE A 67 7.66 -5.50 -12.92
C ILE A 67 7.71 -5.13 -11.44
N GLY A 68 8.07 -3.88 -11.12
CA GLY A 68 8.15 -3.41 -9.74
C GLY A 68 6.81 -3.48 -9.02
N GLN A 69 5.72 -3.11 -9.69
CA GLN A 69 4.38 -3.17 -9.11
C GLN A 69 3.88 -4.61 -8.97
N THR A 70 4.21 -5.52 -9.89
CA THR A 70 3.91 -6.96 -9.72
C THR A 70 4.55 -7.51 -8.44
N LEU A 71 5.84 -7.23 -8.22
CA LEU A 71 6.53 -7.66 -7.00
C LEU A 71 5.91 -7.04 -5.75
N ARG A 72 5.55 -5.76 -5.79
CA ARG A 72 4.93 -5.07 -4.66
C ARG A 72 3.53 -5.57 -4.35
N LEU A 73 2.71 -5.92 -5.35
CA LEU A 73 1.39 -6.52 -5.16
C LEU A 73 1.49 -7.84 -4.38
N VAL A 74 2.46 -8.69 -4.70
CA VAL A 74 2.74 -9.92 -3.94
C VAL A 74 3.21 -9.57 -2.51
N ALA A 75 4.10 -8.58 -2.39
CA ALA A 75 4.66 -8.15 -1.11
C ALA A 75 3.67 -7.44 -0.17
N VAL A 76 2.49 -7.01 -0.64
CA VAL A 76 1.46 -6.38 0.21
C VAL A 76 1.04 -7.29 1.36
N VAL A 77 0.91 -8.60 1.12
CA VAL A 77 0.49 -9.57 2.15
C VAL A 77 1.51 -9.67 3.29
N PRO A 78 2.78 -10.08 3.07
CA PRO A 78 3.75 -10.11 4.14
C PRO A 78 4.03 -8.71 4.72
N GLY A 79 3.99 -7.65 3.91
CA GLY A 79 4.15 -6.28 4.39
C GLY A 79 3.06 -5.84 5.37
N PHE A 80 1.81 -6.24 5.13
CA PHE A 80 0.69 -5.96 6.03
C PHE A 80 0.77 -6.72 7.35
N LEU A 81 1.28 -7.95 7.32
CA LEU A 81 1.44 -8.80 8.50
C LEU A 81 2.61 -8.33 9.38
N PHE A 82 3.78 -8.14 8.79
CA PHE A 82 5.01 -7.89 9.53
C PHE A 82 5.34 -6.40 9.73
N GLY A 83 4.76 -5.50 8.93
CA GLY A 83 4.95 -4.06 9.10
C GLY A 83 6.36 -3.56 8.75
N TRP A 84 7.09 -4.25 7.88
CA TRP A 84 8.49 -3.95 7.54
C TRP A 84 8.68 -2.75 6.60
N VAL A 85 7.60 -2.17 6.03
CA VAL A 85 7.68 -1.11 5.02
C VAL A 85 7.68 0.25 5.72
N PRO A 86 8.70 1.10 5.53
CA PRO A 86 8.77 2.41 6.18
C PRO A 86 7.76 3.39 5.58
N ILE A 87 7.00 4.09 6.44
CA ILE A 87 6.05 5.12 5.99
C ILE A 87 6.78 6.21 5.19
N GLY A 88 6.10 6.74 4.17
CA GLY A 88 6.55 7.88 3.38
C GLY A 88 7.14 7.46 2.04
N ASN A 89 7.39 6.16 1.84
CA ASN A 89 7.78 5.63 0.53
C ASN A 89 6.67 5.94 -0.50
N THR A 90 7.05 6.45 -1.66
CA THR A 90 6.09 6.83 -2.70
C THR A 90 5.56 5.64 -3.49
N GLY A 91 6.21 4.48 -3.41
CA GLY A 91 5.75 3.23 -4.02
C GLY A 91 6.13 3.01 -5.47
N GLY A 92 6.77 3.97 -6.14
CA GLY A 92 7.23 3.85 -7.53
C GLY A 92 8.41 2.89 -7.71
N ALA A 93 8.54 2.22 -8.86
CA ALA A 93 9.63 1.26 -9.12
C ALA A 93 11.00 1.91 -9.37
N ASN A 94 11.07 3.24 -9.37
CA ASN A 94 12.30 4.05 -9.40
C ASN A 94 12.97 4.18 -8.01
N VAL A 95 12.31 3.77 -6.93
CA VAL A 95 12.86 3.79 -5.57
C VAL A 95 12.81 2.40 -4.93
N SER A 96 13.73 2.10 -4.01
CA SER A 96 13.67 0.87 -3.23
C SER A 96 12.40 0.84 -2.38
N ALA A 97 11.74 -0.33 -2.30
CA ALA A 97 10.54 -0.52 -1.49
C ALA A 97 10.77 -0.33 0.02
N LEU A 98 12.03 -0.46 0.47
CA LEU A 98 12.42 -0.29 1.88
C LEU A 98 13.12 1.04 2.15
N ARG A 99 13.15 1.97 1.19
CA ARG A 99 13.74 3.29 1.38
C ARG A 99 12.80 4.14 2.25
N PRO A 100 13.21 4.60 3.43
CA PRO A 100 12.48 5.63 4.17
C PRO A 100 12.53 6.95 3.39
N MET A 101 11.42 7.67 3.36
CA MET A 101 11.29 8.92 2.62
C MET A 101 10.51 9.94 3.45
N PRO A 102 10.80 11.25 3.32
CA PRO A 102 10.06 12.28 4.03
C PRO A 102 8.59 12.31 3.58
N ILE A 103 7.68 12.48 4.52
CA ILE A 103 6.26 12.67 4.24
C ILE A 103 6.06 14.12 3.76
N PRO A 104 5.34 14.36 2.64
CA PRO A 104 4.97 15.71 2.21
C PRO A 104 4.29 16.51 3.33
N GLU A 105 4.63 17.80 3.45
CA GLU A 105 4.21 18.65 4.59
C GLU A 105 2.70 18.64 4.80
N ASP A 106 1.95 18.75 3.71
CA ASP A 106 0.49 18.78 3.68
C ASP A 106 -0.15 17.44 4.10
N LEU A 107 0.59 16.33 4.02
CA LEU A 107 0.13 15.01 4.42
C LEU A 107 0.46 14.68 5.88
N LYS A 108 1.40 15.39 6.53
CA LYS A 108 1.83 15.08 7.90
C LYS A 108 0.68 15.08 8.92
N ALA A 109 -0.30 15.97 8.74
CA ALA A 109 -1.45 16.09 9.64
C ALA A 109 -2.47 14.95 9.50
N VAL A 110 -2.41 14.17 8.42
CA VAL A 110 -3.40 13.12 8.11
C VAL A 110 -2.80 11.73 7.99
N VAL A 111 -1.48 11.59 7.82
CA VAL A 111 -0.80 10.29 7.74
C VAL A 111 -0.78 9.61 9.12
N PRO A 112 -1.02 8.29 9.21
CA PRO A 112 -0.98 7.58 10.48
C PRO A 112 0.39 7.68 11.20
N SER A 113 0.37 7.78 12.53
CA SER A 113 1.57 7.96 13.37
C SER A 113 2.63 6.87 13.17
N GLN A 114 3.92 7.16 13.28
CA GLN A 114 4.96 6.17 12.94
C GLN A 114 5.06 4.94 13.89
N ASN A 115 4.42 4.96 15.06
CA ASN A 115 4.50 3.88 16.05
C ASN A 115 3.36 2.84 15.94
N ALA A 116 3.45 1.88 15.01
CA ALA A 116 2.48 0.77 14.88
C ALA A 116 3.01 -0.61 15.32
N ARG A 117 4.16 -0.68 16.00
CA ARG A 117 4.75 -1.96 16.45
C ARG A 117 3.77 -2.88 17.21
N PRO A 118 2.90 -2.38 18.11
CA PRO A 118 1.92 -3.22 18.80
C PRO A 118 0.88 -3.85 17.85
N GLU A 119 0.43 -3.10 16.84
CA GLU A 119 -0.57 -3.56 15.88
C GLU A 119 -0.07 -4.73 15.04
N TYR A 120 1.19 -4.69 14.58
CA TYR A 120 1.77 -5.77 13.79
C TYR A 120 1.93 -7.06 14.59
N ARG A 121 2.37 -6.96 15.86
CA ARG A 121 2.44 -8.13 16.77
C ARG A 121 1.08 -8.79 16.94
N ALA A 122 0.03 -7.99 17.15
CA ALA A 122 -1.33 -8.50 17.26
C ALA A 122 -1.78 -9.22 15.99
N ARG A 123 -1.52 -8.66 14.79
CA ARG A 123 -1.85 -9.31 13.50
C ARG A 123 -1.16 -10.67 13.39
N VAL A 124 0.15 -10.74 13.64
CA VAL A 124 0.90 -12.00 13.57
C VAL A 124 0.32 -13.04 14.53
N LEU A 125 0.06 -12.67 15.78
CA LEU A 125 -0.52 -13.60 16.77
C LEU A 125 -1.90 -14.13 16.32
N VAL A 126 -2.77 -13.24 15.85
CA VAL A 126 -4.11 -13.64 15.36
C VAL A 126 -3.99 -14.65 14.21
N TRP A 127 -3.11 -14.41 13.24
CA TRP A 127 -2.94 -15.32 12.10
C TRP A 127 -2.28 -16.64 12.49
N LEU A 128 -1.36 -16.64 13.46
CA LEU A 128 -0.81 -17.88 14.02
C LEU A 128 -1.88 -18.72 14.73
N LEU A 129 -2.78 -18.07 15.49
CA LEU A 129 -3.89 -18.76 16.15
C LEU A 129 -4.89 -19.34 15.14
N ILE A 130 -5.23 -18.59 14.10
CA ILE A 130 -6.08 -19.09 13.00
C ILE A 130 -5.42 -20.30 12.34
N GLY A 131 -4.12 -20.21 12.02
CA GLY A 131 -3.36 -21.33 11.44
C GLY A 131 -3.35 -22.57 12.33
N LEU A 132 -3.17 -22.39 13.64
CA LEU A 132 -3.21 -23.48 14.62
C LEU A 132 -4.60 -24.15 14.67
N VAL A 133 -5.69 -23.38 14.69
CA VAL A 133 -7.06 -23.91 14.69
C VAL A 133 -7.33 -24.72 13.43
N LEU A 134 -6.92 -24.21 12.26
CA LEU A 134 -7.06 -24.91 10.99
C LEU A 134 -6.25 -26.21 10.95
N LEU A 135 -5.03 -26.20 11.49
CA LEU A 135 -4.18 -27.40 11.59
C LEU A 135 -4.83 -28.46 12.48
N ILE A 136 -5.34 -28.08 13.66
CA ILE A 136 -6.04 -28.99 14.58
C ILE A 136 -7.27 -29.58 13.90
N ALA A 137 -8.08 -28.75 13.22
CA ALA A 137 -9.25 -29.21 12.50
C ALA A 137 -8.89 -30.24 11.41
N LEU A 138 -7.80 -30.01 10.66
CA LEU A 138 -7.32 -30.93 9.64
C LEU A 138 -6.87 -32.28 10.23
N THR A 139 -6.20 -32.27 11.39
CA THR A 139 -5.79 -33.50 12.10
C THR A 139 -6.95 -34.30 12.71
N ARG A 140 -8.17 -33.74 12.77
CA ARG A 140 -9.38 -34.46 13.20
C ARG A 140 -10.20 -35.03 12.06
N ILE A 141 -9.83 -34.71 10.81
CA ILE A 141 -10.49 -35.17 9.58
C ILE A 141 -9.73 -36.36 8.96
N VAL A 142 -8.46 -36.57 9.35
CA VAL A 142 -7.60 -37.70 8.97
C VAL A 142 -7.55 -38.69 10.10
#